data_AF-A0A139CJN7-F1
#
_entry.id   AF-A0A139CJN7-F1
#
_cell.length_a   1.000
_cell.length_b   1.000
_cell.length_c   1.000
_cell.angle_alpha   90.00
_cell.angle_beta   90.00
_cell.angle_gamma   90.00
#
_symmetry.space_group_name_H-M   'P 1'
#
loop_
_entity.id
_entity.type
_entity.pdbx_description
1 polymer ?
#
loop_
_entity_poly.entity_id
_entity_poly.type
_entity_poly.pdbx_seq_one_letter_code
_entity_poly.pdbx_strand_id
1 'polypeptide(L)'
;MDEEDTMITLIGTQLAREGEEFIFEGEAPECEKCKLRNTCMNLEKGRKYVVRKVRTNTLHECFVHEQGAYVVDVAKAPIIAAIDSRNAVQGSTISYKEPKCDTDDQELYDLFH
;
A
#
# COMPACT_ATOMS: atom_id res chain seq x y z
N MET A 1 4.98 -17.93 1.06
CA MET A 1 4.97 -16.46 1.00
C MET A 1 6.39 -16.05 1.25
N ASP A 2 7.14 -15.98 0.16
CA ASP A 2 8.59 -15.88 0.17
C ASP A 2 9.04 -14.53 0.74
N GLU A 3 10.09 -14.56 1.57
CA GLU A 3 10.78 -13.37 2.09
C GLU A 3 11.32 -12.45 0.97
N GLU A 4 11.38 -12.93 -0.28
CA GLU A 4 12.05 -12.32 -1.42
C GLU A 4 11.39 -11.04 -2.00
N ASP A 5 10.12 -10.73 -1.69
CA ASP A 5 9.43 -9.52 -2.22
C ASP A 5 9.41 -8.35 -1.21
N THR A 6 10.27 -8.38 -0.22
CA THR A 6 10.32 -7.35 0.82
C THR A 6 11.16 -6.16 0.36
N MET A 7 10.55 -4.96 0.36
CA MET A 7 11.17 -3.69 0.02
C MET A 7 11.41 -2.83 1.27
N ILE A 8 12.48 -2.05 1.28
CA ILE A 8 12.80 -1.14 2.37
C ILE A 8 12.37 0.27 1.97
N THR A 9 11.57 0.94 2.77
CA THR A 9 11.13 2.32 2.51
C THR A 9 11.02 3.12 3.83
N LEU A 10 10.59 4.38 3.76
CA LEU A 10 10.22 5.16 4.94
C LEU A 10 8.73 5.47 4.96
N ILE A 11 8.13 5.39 6.14
CA ILE A 11 6.73 5.75 6.36
C ILE A 11 6.60 6.65 7.58
N GLY A 12 5.65 7.59 7.54
CA GLY A 12 5.32 8.45 8.67
C GLY A 12 5.04 7.62 9.93
N THR A 13 5.50 8.10 11.08
CA THR A 13 5.43 7.36 12.36
C THR A 13 4.02 6.88 12.74
N GLN A 14 2.98 7.62 12.38
CA GLN A 14 1.57 7.24 12.64
C GLN A 14 1.14 5.94 11.92
N LEU A 15 1.74 5.67 10.75
CA LEU A 15 1.46 4.48 9.94
C LEU A 15 2.53 3.40 10.11
N ALA A 16 3.61 3.67 10.86
CA ALA A 16 4.70 2.75 11.09
C ALA A 16 4.35 1.69 12.15
N ARG A 17 3.38 0.81 11.84
CA ARG A 17 2.96 -0.31 12.68
C ARG A 17 2.91 -1.58 11.84
N GLU A 18 3.38 -2.70 12.38
CA GLU A 18 3.38 -3.98 11.66
C GLU A 18 1.95 -4.44 11.36
N GLY A 19 1.71 -4.90 10.12
CA GLY A 19 0.40 -5.29 9.63
C GLY A 19 -0.45 -4.15 9.07
N GLU A 20 -0.06 -2.89 9.25
CA GLU A 20 -0.77 -1.76 8.63
C GLU A 20 -0.61 -1.79 7.11
N GLU A 21 -1.70 -1.49 6.42
CA GLU A 21 -1.75 -1.39 4.97
C GLU A 21 -1.90 0.06 4.54
N PHE A 22 -1.25 0.43 3.45
CA PHE A 22 -1.34 1.77 2.89
C PHE A 22 -1.22 1.75 1.37
N ILE A 23 -1.76 2.78 0.73
CA ILE A 23 -1.57 3.04 -0.71
C ILE A 23 -0.47 4.08 -0.84
N PHE A 24 0.52 3.81 -1.69
CA PHE A 24 1.59 4.76 -1.94
C PHE A 24 1.17 5.79 -3.00
N GLU A 25 1.04 7.06 -2.61
CA GLU A 25 0.57 8.14 -3.49
C GLU A 25 1.70 8.89 -4.25
N GLY A 26 2.96 8.58 -3.94
CA GLY A 26 4.13 9.25 -4.52
C GLY A 26 4.63 10.43 -3.68
N GLU A 27 5.32 11.36 -4.33
CA GLU A 27 5.95 12.51 -3.68
C GLU A 27 4.99 13.68 -3.44
N ALA A 28 5.27 14.43 -2.38
CA ALA A 28 4.71 15.76 -2.13
C ALA A 28 5.73 16.85 -2.52
N PRO A 29 5.30 18.11 -2.75
CA PRO A 29 6.19 19.21 -3.12
C PRO A 29 7.36 19.42 -2.14
N GLU A 30 7.14 19.18 -0.85
CA GLU A 30 8.13 19.33 0.22
C GLU A 30 9.26 18.29 0.11
N CYS A 31 9.07 17.21 -0.66
CA CYS A 31 10.09 16.17 -0.88
C CYS A 31 11.24 16.63 -1.77
N GLU A 32 11.12 17.72 -2.53
CA GLU A 32 12.16 18.18 -3.49
C GLU A 32 13.53 18.38 -2.82
N LYS A 33 13.54 18.84 -1.57
CA LYS A 33 14.77 19.13 -0.80
C LYS A 33 15.18 18.00 0.14
N CYS A 34 14.45 16.87 0.13
CA CYS A 34 14.68 15.76 1.05
C CYS A 34 15.84 14.87 0.59
N LYS A 35 16.82 14.64 1.47
CA LYS A 35 17.97 13.75 1.19
C LYS A 35 17.58 12.27 1.08
N LEU A 36 16.47 11.87 1.69
CA LEU A 36 15.97 10.49 1.73
C LEU A 36 14.90 10.22 0.66
N ARG A 37 14.65 11.19 -0.24
CA ARG A 37 13.60 11.12 -1.27
C ARG A 37 13.63 9.80 -2.03
N ASN A 38 14.78 9.36 -2.52
CA ASN A 38 14.90 8.14 -3.32
C ASN A 38 14.48 6.88 -2.54
N THR A 39 14.69 6.84 -1.22
CA THR A 39 14.28 5.70 -0.38
C THR A 39 12.78 5.71 -0.13
N CYS A 40 12.14 6.88 -0.02
CA CYS A 40 10.68 6.98 0.06
C CYS A 40 10.01 6.68 -1.29
N MET A 41 10.64 7.07 -2.40
CA MET A 41 10.08 7.02 -3.75
C MET A 41 10.38 5.72 -4.52
N ASN A 42 10.82 4.67 -3.83
CA ASN A 42 11.12 3.38 -4.44
C ASN A 42 9.91 2.46 -4.61
N LEU A 43 8.72 2.93 -4.22
CA LEU A 43 7.47 2.20 -4.35
C LEU A 43 6.69 2.61 -5.61
N GLU A 44 5.92 1.68 -6.15
CA GLU A 44 4.98 1.95 -7.25
C GLU A 44 3.79 2.78 -6.76
N LYS A 45 3.53 3.91 -7.41
CA LYS A 45 2.37 4.78 -7.13
C LYS A 45 1.05 4.05 -7.40
N GLY A 46 0.08 4.25 -6.51
CA GLY A 46 -1.25 3.62 -6.55
C GLY A 46 -1.24 2.14 -6.15
N ARG A 47 -0.09 1.59 -5.74
CA ARG A 47 0.01 0.22 -5.25
C ARG A 47 -0.22 0.17 -3.73
N LYS A 48 -0.95 -0.86 -3.30
CA LYS A 48 -1.18 -1.18 -1.90
C LYS A 48 -0.01 -1.99 -1.34
N TYR A 49 0.50 -1.58 -0.18
CA TYR A 49 1.57 -2.25 0.56
C TYR A 49 1.13 -2.58 1.97
N VAL A 50 1.77 -3.58 2.56
CA VAL A 50 1.63 -3.95 3.97
C VAL A 50 2.99 -3.84 4.67
N VAL A 51 2.99 -3.23 5.85
CA VAL A 51 4.18 -3.13 6.70
C VAL A 51 4.47 -4.49 7.32
N ARG A 52 5.63 -5.06 7.00
CA ARG A 52 6.12 -6.34 7.55
C ARG A 52 6.92 -6.15 8.83
N LYS A 53 7.74 -5.10 8.88
CA LYS A 53 8.61 -4.82 10.02
C LYS A 53 8.88 -3.33 10.15
N VAL A 54 8.90 -2.85 11.38
CA VAL A 54 9.24 -1.45 11.68
C VAL A 54 10.62 -1.38 12.33
N ARG A 55 11.50 -0.54 11.79
CA ARG A 55 12.84 -0.30 12.34
C ARG A 55 12.84 1.02 13.11
N THR A 56 12.55 0.94 14.41
CA THR A 56 12.43 2.12 15.30
C THR A 56 13.77 2.65 15.81
N ASN A 57 14.90 2.16 15.31
CA ASN A 57 16.24 2.55 15.76
C ASN A 57 16.58 4.01 15.48
N THR A 58 16.05 4.56 14.38
CA THR A 58 16.34 5.92 13.92
C THR A 58 15.07 6.59 13.46
N LEU A 59 14.73 7.72 14.07
CA LEU A 59 13.68 8.59 13.58
C LEU A 59 14.27 9.56 12.56
N HIS A 60 13.70 9.60 11.37
CA HIS A 60 14.10 10.52 10.31
C HIS A 60 13.17 11.72 10.26
N GLU A 61 13.73 12.92 10.22
CA GLU A 61 12.96 14.14 9.99
C GLU A 61 12.33 14.11 8.59
N CYS A 62 11.07 14.52 8.50
CA CYS A 62 10.31 14.58 7.27
C CYS A 62 9.50 15.88 7.24
N PHE A 63 9.49 16.58 6.11
CA PHE A 63 8.74 17.83 5.95
C PHE A 63 7.23 17.59 5.75
N VAL A 64 6.84 16.36 5.39
CA VAL A 64 5.44 15.97 5.13
C VAL A 64 4.80 15.36 6.37
N HIS A 65 5.56 14.58 7.13
CA HIS A 65 5.07 13.92 8.35
C HIS A 65 5.53 14.68 9.59
N GLU A 66 4.60 15.32 10.29
CA GLU A 66 4.89 16.17 11.47
C GLU A 66 5.70 15.46 12.56
N GLN A 67 5.55 14.14 12.70
CA GLN A 67 6.23 13.32 13.70
C GLN A 67 7.44 12.56 13.14
N GLY A 68 7.89 12.89 11.93
CA GLY A 68 8.97 12.20 11.22
C GLY A 68 8.55 10.87 10.60
N ALA A 69 9.54 10.09 10.16
CA ALA A 69 9.34 8.81 9.50
C ALA A 69 10.32 7.73 10.02
N TYR A 70 9.85 6.48 10.05
CA TYR A 70 10.67 5.31 10.36
C TYR A 70 10.99 4.52 9.10
N VAL A 71 12.13 3.85 9.10
CA VAL A 71 12.45 2.84 8.09
C VAL A 71 11.58 1.61 8.34
N VAL A 72 10.93 1.13 7.29
CA VAL A 72 10.05 -0.04 7.35
C VAL A 72 10.37 -1.01 6.22
N ASP A 73 10.20 -2.29 6.51
CA ASP A 73 10.20 -3.35 5.52
C ASP A 73 8.73 -3.57 5.10
N VAL A 74 8.43 -3.46 3.81
CA VAL A 74 7.08 -3.55 3.26
C VAL A 74 7.02 -4.60 2.16
N ALA A 75 5.84 -5.17 1.94
CA ALA A 75 5.58 -6.06 0.81
C ALA A 75 4.33 -5.60 0.06
N LYS A 76 4.20 -5.96 -1.21
CA LYS A 76 2.95 -5.73 -1.96
C LYS A 76 1.80 -6.45 -1.26
N ALA A 77 0.73 -5.73 -0.96
CA ALA A 77 -0.47 -6.30 -0.40
C ALA A 77 -1.36 -6.86 -1.52
N PRO A 78 -2.12 -7.95 -1.25
CA PRO A 78 -3.13 -8.41 -2.18
C PRO A 78 -4.25 -7.36 -2.32
N ILE A 79 -4.77 -7.22 -3.53
CA ILE A 79 -5.97 -6.44 -3.80
C ILE A 79 -7.15 -7.41 -3.75
N ILE A 80 -8.08 -7.18 -2.84
CA ILE A 80 -9.33 -7.94 -2.77
C ILE A 80 -10.29 -7.28 -3.76
N ALA A 81 -10.82 -8.07 -4.69
CA ALA A 81 -11.77 -7.60 -5.69
C ALA A 81 -12.86 -8.65 -5.88
N ALA A 82 -14.11 -8.21 -5.97
CA ALA A 82 -15.22 -9.09 -6.31
C ALA A 82 -15.26 -9.35 -7.82
N ILE A 83 -15.40 -10.63 -8.18
CA ILE A 83 -15.42 -11.10 -9.58
C ILE A 83 -16.62 -12.02 -9.80
N ASP A 84 -17.09 -12.11 -11.04
CA ASP A 84 -18.11 -13.09 -11.42
C ASP A 84 -17.60 -14.52 -11.11
N SER A 85 -18.43 -15.34 -10.47
CA SER A 85 -18.06 -16.70 -10.08
C SER A 85 -17.61 -17.58 -11.26
N ARG A 86 -18.09 -17.30 -12.47
CA ARG A 86 -17.64 -17.99 -13.70
C ARG A 86 -16.18 -17.69 -14.05
N ASN A 87 -15.66 -16.57 -13.58
CA ASN A 87 -14.27 -16.15 -13.75
C ASN A 87 -13.38 -16.56 -12.56
N ALA A 88 -13.95 -17.07 -11.46
CA ALA A 88 -13.23 -17.45 -10.24
C ALA A 88 -12.60 -18.85 -10.34
N VAL A 89 -11.85 -19.10 -11.42
CA VAL A 89 -11.15 -20.37 -11.66
C VAL A 89 -9.68 -20.22 -11.27
N GLN A 90 -9.17 -21.12 -10.44
CA GLN A 90 -7.77 -21.09 -10.01
C GLN A 90 -6.81 -21.14 -11.21
N GLY A 91 -5.86 -20.21 -11.25
CA GLY A 91 -4.87 -20.11 -12.33
C GLY A 91 -5.37 -19.43 -13.61
N SER A 92 -6.61 -18.92 -13.62
CA SER A 92 -7.13 -18.13 -14.75
C SER A 92 -6.61 -16.70 -14.72
N THR A 93 -6.33 -16.15 -15.90
CA THR A 93 -6.05 -14.72 -16.10
C THR A 93 -7.33 -14.06 -16.58
N ILE A 94 -7.77 -13.02 -15.88
CA ILE A 94 -9.02 -12.32 -16.18
C ILE A 94 -8.76 -10.84 -16.37
N SER A 95 -9.57 -10.20 -17.21
CA SER A 95 -9.69 -8.74 -17.21
C SER A 95 -10.77 -8.35 -16.22
N TYR A 96 -10.40 -7.56 -15.20
CA TYR A 96 -11.35 -7.05 -14.23
C TYR A 96 -12.40 -6.17 -14.92
N LYS A 97 -13.66 -6.44 -14.63
CA LYS A 97 -14.79 -5.65 -15.10
C LYS A 97 -15.51 -5.14 -13.86
N GLU A 98 -15.61 -3.82 -13.74
CA GLU A 98 -16.36 -3.20 -12.66
C GLU A 98 -17.80 -3.74 -12.68
N PRO A 99 -18.28 -4.27 -11.55
CA PRO A 99 -19.66 -4.70 -11.45
C PRO A 99 -20.59 -3.49 -11.55
N LYS A 100 -21.74 -3.70 -12.19
CA LYS A 100 -22.77 -2.66 -12.25
C LYS A 100 -23.51 -2.62 -10.92
N CYS A 101 -23.33 -1.56 -10.15
CA CYS A 101 -24.13 -1.28 -8.98
C CYS A 101 -25.53 -0.78 -9.42
N ASP A 102 -26.40 -1.70 -9.83
CA ASP A 102 -27.76 -1.38 -10.29
C ASP A 102 -28.85 -1.72 -9.26
N THR A 103 -28.49 -2.17 -8.05
CA THR A 103 -29.50 -2.58 -7.05
C THR A 103 -28.95 -2.52 -5.62
N ASP A 104 -29.87 -2.42 -4.65
CA ASP A 104 -29.74 -2.43 -3.18
C ASP A 104 -28.90 -3.60 -2.55
N ASP A 105 -27.83 -4.05 -3.21
CA ASP A 105 -26.93 -5.09 -2.71
C ASP A 105 -25.94 -4.50 -1.68
N GLN A 106 -26.45 -4.29 -0.47
CA GLN A 106 -25.69 -3.81 0.69
C GLN A 106 -24.58 -4.77 1.13
N GLU A 107 -24.68 -6.07 0.79
CA GLU A 107 -23.73 -7.10 1.26
C GLU A 107 -22.32 -6.97 0.65
N LEU A 108 -22.18 -6.27 -0.48
CA LEU A 108 -20.89 -6.09 -1.18
C LEU A 108 -20.46 -4.63 -1.26
N TYR A 109 -21.13 -3.72 -0.54
CA TYR A 109 -20.85 -2.29 -0.58
C TYR A 109 -19.38 -1.99 -0.26
N ASP A 110 -18.83 -2.62 0.78
CA ASP A 110 -17.43 -2.46 1.23
C ASP A 110 -16.38 -3.02 0.25
N LEU A 111 -16.80 -3.80 -0.75
CA LEU A 111 -15.94 -4.33 -1.83
C LEU A 111 -16.00 -3.48 -3.10
N PHE A 112 -17.00 -2.61 -3.22
CA PHE A 112 -17.26 -1.79 -4.41
C PHE A 112 -17.08 -0.29 -4.19
N HIS A 113 -17.03 0.19 -2.94
CA HIS A 113 -16.81 1.58 -2.53
C HIS A 113 -15.71 1.67 -1.48
#